data_AF-A0A820NFA9-F1
#
_entry.id   AF-A0A820NFA9-F1
#
_cell.length_a   1.000
_cell.length_b   1.000
_cell.length_c   1.000
_cell.angle_alpha   90.00
_cell.angle_beta   90.00
_cell.angle_gamma   90.00
#
_symmetry.space_group_name_H-M   'P 1'
#
loop_
_entity.id
_entity.type
_entity.pdbx_description
1 polymer ?
#
loop_
_entity_poly.entity_id
_entity_poly.type
_entity_poly.pdbx_seq_one_letter_code
_entity_poly.pdbx_strand_id
1 'polypeptide(L)'
;EEVFVLSIAPCIGAIIGVVVCESEQEALVASKLVQIEYELLTPTILTIQDAIHNESYFGDEMCLRQGDVNKGFADAKHILEETLWIGGQEHFYLESNSYMVIPSNDDKELTLYLGTQNPSTTQDLIALVLGRD
;
A
#
# COMPACT_ATOMS: atom_id res chain seq x y z
N GLU A 1 -5.22 -3.50 6.57
CA GLU A 1 -4.48 -2.31 7.00
C GLU A 1 -5.42 -1.36 7.71
N GLU A 2 -4.91 -0.41 8.49
CA GLU A 2 -5.73 0.60 9.16
C GLU A 2 -6.18 1.67 8.16
N VAL A 3 -7.43 2.14 8.24
CA VAL A 3 -7.93 3.25 7.40
C VAL A 3 -7.20 4.55 7.72
N PHE A 4 -7.02 4.81 9.02
CA PHE A 4 -6.21 5.88 9.55
C PHE A 4 -5.26 5.29 10.58
N VAL A 5 -3.97 5.59 10.44
CA VAL A 5 -2.92 5.10 11.34
C VAL A 5 -3.17 5.57 12.76
N LEU A 6 -3.18 4.64 13.72
CA LEU A 6 -3.45 4.95 15.12
C LEU A 6 -2.20 5.28 15.95
N SER A 7 -1.08 4.60 15.70
CA SER A 7 0.09 4.68 16.60
C SER A 7 1.44 4.68 15.87
N ILE A 8 1.60 3.84 14.86
CA ILE A 8 2.87 3.69 14.15
C ILE A 8 2.63 3.93 12.66
N ALA A 9 3.24 4.97 12.11
CA ALA A 9 3.27 5.20 10.67
C ALA A 9 4.34 4.28 10.03
N PRO A 10 3.94 3.27 9.23
CA PRO A 10 4.89 2.28 8.72
C PRO A 10 5.73 2.81 7.54
N CYS A 11 5.29 3.88 6.88
CA CYS A 11 5.96 4.47 5.73
C CYS A 11 5.67 5.97 5.60
N ILE A 12 6.49 6.66 4.79
CA ILE A 12 6.18 8.00 4.34
C ILE A 12 4.97 7.92 3.39
N GLY A 13 3.93 8.69 3.67
CA GLY A 13 2.67 8.68 2.90
C GLY A 13 1.53 7.92 3.57
N ALA A 14 1.76 7.29 4.74
CA ALA A 14 0.70 6.67 5.51
C ALA A 14 -0.38 7.70 5.92
N ILE A 15 -1.65 7.32 5.79
CA ILE A 15 -2.79 8.23 6.02
C ILE A 15 -3.10 8.26 7.51
N ILE A 16 -3.01 9.45 8.13
CA ILE A 16 -3.27 9.66 9.57
C ILE A 16 -4.69 10.18 9.81
N GLY A 17 -5.28 10.85 8.83
CA GLY A 17 -6.61 11.42 8.93
C GLY A 17 -7.02 12.16 7.66
N VAL A 18 -8.20 12.77 7.70
CA VAL A 18 -8.75 13.59 6.61
C VAL A 18 -9.23 14.94 7.15
N VAL A 19 -8.99 16.01 6.39
CA VAL A 19 -9.53 17.34 6.66
C VAL A 19 -10.72 17.57 5.73
N VAL A 20 -11.85 17.98 6.30
CA VAL A 20 -13.09 18.24 5.57
C VAL A 20 -13.42 19.73 5.66
N CYS A 21 -13.63 20.37 4.51
CA CYS A 21 -13.98 21.79 4.38
C CYS A 21 -15.05 21.98 3.29
N GLU A 22 -15.60 23.19 3.15
CA GLU A 22 -16.57 23.51 2.11
C GLU A 22 -15.94 23.57 0.71
N SER A 23 -14.64 23.85 0.62
CA SER A 23 -13.86 23.82 -0.62
C SER A 23 -12.56 23.03 -0.50
N GLU A 24 -12.10 22.49 -1.63
CA GLU A 24 -10.81 21.80 -1.75
C GLU A 24 -9.64 22.70 -1.34
N GLN A 25 -9.68 23.98 -1.72
CA GLN A 25 -8.63 24.95 -1.44
C GLN A 25 -8.48 25.19 0.07
N GLU A 26 -9.59 25.30 0.79
CA GLU A 26 -9.58 25.42 2.25
C GLU A 26 -9.05 24.15 2.90
N ALA A 27 -9.48 22.97 2.44
CA ALA A 27 -8.99 21.69 2.97
C ALA A 27 -7.47 21.54 2.77
N LEU A 28 -6.92 21.98 1.63
CA LEU A 28 -5.48 21.95 1.35
C LEU A 28 -4.68 22.92 2.22
N VAL A 29 -5.24 24.10 2.52
CA VAL A 29 -4.58 25.06 3.43
C VAL A 29 -4.65 24.52 4.86
N ALA A 30 -5.81 24.05 5.30
CA ALA A 30 -6.03 23.53 6.64
C ALA A 30 -5.20 22.26 6.93
N SER A 31 -5.05 21.35 5.97
CA SER A 31 -4.22 20.15 6.14
C SER A 31 -2.75 20.47 6.41
N LYS A 32 -2.21 21.56 5.86
CA LYS A 32 -0.84 22.04 6.11
C LYS A 32 -0.65 22.64 7.51
N LEU A 33 -1.73 22.98 8.21
CA LEU A 33 -1.69 23.51 9.57
C LEU A 33 -1.67 22.39 10.63
N VAL A 34 -1.97 21.15 10.24
CA VAL A 34 -1.94 20.00 11.14
C VAL A 34 -0.50 19.74 11.55
N GLN A 35 -0.24 19.77 12.86
CA GLN A 35 1.06 19.46 13.44
C GLN A 35 1.02 18.06 14.04
N ILE A 36 2.00 17.24 13.67
CA ILE A 36 2.15 15.87 14.16
C ILE A 36 3.58 15.72 14.64
N GLU A 37 3.73 15.28 15.88
CA GLU A 37 5.02 14.96 16.48
C GLU A 37 5.29 13.47 16.31
N TYR A 38 6.51 13.12 15.90
CA TYR A 38 6.92 11.74 15.67
C TYR A 38 8.12 11.40 16.54
N GLU A 39 8.13 10.17 17.04
CA GLU A 39 9.33 9.51 17.53
C GLU A 39 9.80 8.52 16.46
N LEU A 40 11.07 8.60 16.07
CA LEU A 40 11.63 7.69 15.08
C LEU A 40 11.88 6.32 15.73
N LEU A 41 11.26 5.29 15.18
CA LEU A 41 11.46 3.92 15.61
C LEU A 41 12.64 3.28 14.85
N THR A 42 13.48 2.55 15.59
CA THR A 42 14.63 1.80 15.05
C THR A 42 14.50 0.30 15.33
N PRO A 43 14.83 -0.58 14.37
CA PRO A 43 15.39 -0.28 13.05
C PRO A 43 14.33 0.14 12.03
N THR A 44 14.69 1.05 11.12
CA THR A 44 13.90 1.34 9.92
C THR A 44 14.40 0.47 8.78
N ILE A 45 13.52 -0.35 8.19
CA ILE A 45 13.85 -1.27 7.10
C ILE A 45 13.38 -0.63 5.79
N LEU A 46 14.32 -0.24 4.91
CA LEU A 46 14.01 0.48 3.67
C LEU A 46 14.38 -0.30 2.41
N THR A 47 15.51 -1.02 2.44
CA THR A 47 16.01 -1.76 1.29
C THR A 47 15.68 -3.25 1.38
N ILE A 48 15.73 -3.94 0.23
CA ILE A 48 15.61 -5.41 0.18
C ILE A 48 16.71 -6.05 1.03
N GLN A 49 17.92 -5.49 1.03
CA GLN A 49 19.04 -5.95 1.84
C GLN A 49 18.78 -5.80 3.33
N ASP A 50 18.17 -4.69 3.76
CA ASP A 50 17.79 -4.49 5.17
C ASP A 50 16.77 -5.54 5.59
N ALA A 51 15.78 -5.82 4.74
CA ALA A 51 14.76 -6.84 5.02
C ALA A 51 15.39 -8.24 5.13
N ILE A 52 16.33 -8.58 4.23
CA ILE A 52 17.08 -9.84 4.30
C ILE A 52 17.89 -9.93 5.59
N HIS A 53 18.60 -8.86 5.95
CA HIS A 53 19.44 -8.82 7.15
C HIS A 53 18.63 -8.94 8.44
N ASN A 54 17.42 -8.38 8.48
CA ASN A 54 16.53 -8.39 9.65
C ASN A 54 15.50 -9.53 9.61
N GLU A 55 15.59 -10.46 8.65
CA GLU A 55 14.63 -11.57 8.47
C GLU A 55 13.16 -11.10 8.42
N SER A 56 12.91 -9.93 7.83
CA SER A 56 11.60 -9.27 7.81
C SER A 56 10.86 -9.59 6.50
N TYR A 57 10.11 -10.69 6.49
CA TYR A 57 9.39 -11.19 5.30
C TYR A 57 7.87 -11.26 5.51
N PHE A 58 7.14 -11.23 4.40
CA PHE A 58 5.72 -11.59 4.38
C PHE A 58 5.55 -13.04 3.94
N GLY A 59 4.92 -13.87 4.79
CA GLY A 59 4.65 -15.27 4.48
C GLY A 59 5.90 -16.14 4.35
N ASP A 60 5.72 -17.33 3.76
CA ASP A 60 6.76 -18.35 3.62
C ASP A 60 7.48 -18.28 2.25
N GLU A 61 8.64 -18.95 2.15
CA GLU A 61 9.40 -19.06 0.89
C GLU A 61 8.57 -19.74 -0.21
N MET A 62 8.42 -19.06 -1.33
CA MET A 62 7.84 -19.62 -2.55
C MET A 62 8.93 -20.26 -3.41
N CYS A 63 8.84 -21.56 -3.66
CA CYS A 63 9.87 -22.31 -4.38
C CYS A 63 9.27 -23.24 -5.45
N LEU A 64 9.75 -23.11 -6.70
CA LEU A 64 9.43 -24.01 -7.81
C LEU A 64 10.72 -24.66 -8.29
N ARG A 65 10.76 -26.00 -8.33
CA ARG A 65 11.93 -26.78 -8.78
C ARG A 65 11.52 -27.82 -9.81
N GLN A 66 12.34 -27.99 -10.83
CA GLN A 66 12.14 -29.01 -11.86
C GLN A 66 13.48 -29.62 -12.29
N GLY A 67 13.54 -30.95 -12.34
CA GLY A 67 14.76 -31.69 -12.69
C GLY A 67 15.81 -31.74 -11.57
N ASP A 68 17.05 -32.08 -11.94
CA ASP A 68 18.19 -32.18 -11.03
C ASP A 68 19.22 -31.06 -11.34
N VAL A 69 19.13 -29.99 -10.55
CA VAL A 69 20.00 -28.81 -10.68
C VAL A 69 21.46 -29.15 -10.38
N ASN A 70 21.72 -30.05 -9.42
CA ASN A 70 23.08 -30.42 -9.03
C ASN A 70 23.79 -31.15 -10.16
N LYS A 71 23.08 -32.09 -10.83
CA LYS A 71 23.60 -32.75 -12.03
C LYS A 71 23.84 -31.74 -13.15
N GLY A 72 22.89 -30.82 -13.38
CA GLY A 72 23.03 -29.76 -14.38
C GLY A 72 24.29 -28.92 -14.19
N PHE A 73 24.61 -28.52 -12.95
CA PHE A 73 25.84 -27.80 -12.63
C PHE A 73 27.11 -28.64 -12.81
N ALA A 74 27.09 -29.92 -12.42
CA ALA A 74 28.23 -30.81 -12.57
C ALA A 74 28.62 -31.04 -14.04
N ASP A 75 27.63 -31.07 -14.94
CA ASP A 75 27.82 -31.31 -16.37
C ASP A 75 28.14 -30.00 -17.15
N ALA A 76 28.04 -28.83 -16.52
CA ALA A 76 28.20 -27.53 -17.18
C ALA A 76 29.66 -27.18 -17.49
N LYS A 77 29.92 -26.70 -18.71
CA LYS A 77 31.27 -26.23 -19.13
C LYS A 77 31.64 -24.88 -18.53
N HIS A 78 30.64 -24.02 -18.28
CA HIS A 78 30.81 -22.66 -17.78
C HIS A 78 29.72 -22.38 -16.75
N ILE A 79 30.08 -21.63 -15.70
CA ILE A 79 29.17 -21.16 -14.66
C ILE A 79 29.31 -19.63 -14.62
N LEU A 80 28.17 -18.93 -14.54
CA LEU A 80 28.11 -17.49 -14.38
C LEU A 80 27.22 -17.17 -13.18
N GLU A 81 27.72 -16.32 -12.30
CA GLU A 81 27.02 -15.86 -11.10
C GLU A 81 27.01 -14.34 -11.11
N GLU A 82 25.82 -13.75 -11.20
CA GLU A 82 25.64 -12.30 -11.26
C GLU A 82 24.37 -11.91 -10.51
N THR A 83 24.30 -10.66 -10.06
CA THR A 83 23.11 -10.09 -9.43
C THR A 83 22.58 -8.93 -10.26
N LEU A 84 21.26 -8.91 -10.49
CA LEU A 84 20.57 -7.84 -11.21
C LEU A 84 19.59 -7.13 -10.29
N TRP A 85 19.49 -5.81 -10.44
CA TRP A 85 18.52 -4.96 -9.76
C TRP A 85 17.56 -4.35 -10.78
N ILE A 86 16.27 -4.40 -10.48
CA ILE A 86 15.21 -3.77 -11.27
C ILE A 86 14.47 -2.83 -10.34
N GLY A 87 14.36 -1.56 -10.73
CA GLY A 87 13.69 -0.53 -9.94
C GLY A 87 12.17 -0.63 -9.99
N GLY A 88 11.51 0.14 -9.13
CA GLY A 88 10.05 0.31 -9.15
C GLY A 88 9.58 1.18 -10.32
N GLN A 89 8.27 1.17 -10.53
CA GLN A 89 7.59 1.98 -11.55
C GLN A 89 6.26 2.49 -11.01
N GLU A 90 5.98 3.78 -11.24
CA GLU A 90 4.67 4.36 -10.99
C GLU A 90 3.75 4.15 -12.20
N HIS A 91 2.47 3.86 -11.97
CA HIS A 91 1.49 3.62 -13.02
C HIS A 91 1.30 4.86 -13.90
N PHE A 92 1.24 6.03 -13.26
CA PHE A 92 1.10 7.33 -13.93
C PHE A 92 -0.15 7.39 -14.83
N TYR A 93 -1.26 6.84 -14.33
CA TYR A 93 -2.56 7.00 -14.97
C TYR A 93 -2.92 8.50 -15.04
N LEU A 94 -3.57 8.91 -16.14
CA LEU A 94 -3.86 10.34 -16.38
C LEU A 94 -4.95 10.90 -15.47
N GLU A 95 -5.84 10.05 -14.97
CA GLU A 95 -6.86 10.42 -13.99
C GLU A 95 -6.43 9.96 -12.60
N SER A 96 -6.06 10.90 -11.72
CA SER A 96 -5.74 10.60 -10.33
C SER A 96 -6.88 9.84 -9.63
N ASN A 97 -6.59 8.98 -8.63
CA ASN A 97 -7.64 8.34 -7.81
C ASN A 97 -8.70 9.36 -7.36
N SER A 98 -9.94 9.13 -7.77
CA SER A 98 -11.05 10.06 -7.61
C SER A 98 -12.29 9.34 -7.09
N TYR A 99 -12.96 9.93 -6.09
CA TYR A 99 -14.10 9.33 -5.42
C TYR A 99 -15.12 10.41 -5.06
N MET A 100 -16.41 10.13 -5.30
CA MET A 100 -17.53 10.95 -4.86
C MET A 100 -18.54 10.06 -4.14
N VAL A 101 -18.89 10.44 -2.91
CA VAL A 101 -19.82 9.72 -2.04
C VAL A 101 -21.02 10.61 -1.77
N ILE A 102 -22.21 10.10 -2.06
CA ILE A 102 -23.48 10.80 -1.87
C ILE A 102 -24.34 9.99 -0.90
N PRO A 103 -24.52 10.44 0.35
CA PRO A 103 -25.44 9.79 1.28
C PRO A 103 -26.89 10.02 0.87
N SER A 104 -27.75 9.03 1.14
CA SER A 104 -29.21 9.18 1.00
C SER A 104 -29.75 10.16 2.05
N ASN A 105 -30.94 10.71 1.81
CA ASN A 105 -31.58 11.66 2.75
C ASN A 105 -31.88 11.05 4.13
N ASP A 106 -31.94 9.73 4.24
CA ASP A 106 -32.17 9.00 5.49
C ASP A 106 -30.89 8.38 6.08
N ASP A 107 -29.72 8.69 5.51
CA ASP A 107 -28.38 8.20 5.89
C ASP A 107 -28.24 6.67 5.93
N LYS A 108 -29.16 5.93 5.32
CA LYS A 108 -29.13 4.46 5.29
C LYS A 108 -28.32 3.92 4.13
N GLU A 109 -28.28 4.66 3.03
CA GLU A 109 -27.64 4.23 1.79
C GLU A 109 -26.59 5.24 1.36
N LEU A 110 -25.58 4.76 0.63
CA LEU A 110 -24.56 5.59 0.01
C LEU A 110 -24.53 5.26 -1.48
N THR A 111 -24.55 6.28 -2.33
CA THR A 111 -24.23 6.14 -3.76
C THR A 111 -22.79 6.60 -3.98
N LEU A 112 -21.99 5.77 -4.64
CA LEU A 112 -20.56 6.01 -4.84
C LEU A 112 -20.22 6.06 -6.33
N TYR A 113 -19.47 7.08 -6.73
CA TYR A 113 -18.85 7.19 -8.05
C TYR A 113 -17.34 7.15 -7.86
N LEU A 114 -16.68 6.15 -8.42
CA LEU A 114 -15.32 5.78 -8.06
C LEU A 114 -14.49 5.44 -9.30
N GLY A 115 -13.25 5.95 -9.37
CA GLY A 115 -12.23 5.46 -10.30
C GLY A 115 -11.58 4.18 -9.78
N THR A 116 -12.25 3.03 -9.86
CA THR A 116 -11.75 1.74 -9.36
C THR A 116 -11.86 0.60 -10.39
N GLN A 117 -10.91 -0.33 -10.35
CA GLN A 117 -10.96 -1.57 -11.13
C GLN A 117 -11.74 -2.69 -10.43
N ASN A 118 -12.03 -2.54 -9.13
CA ASN A 118 -12.64 -3.59 -8.33
C ASN A 118 -13.77 -3.03 -7.43
N PRO A 119 -14.96 -2.76 -8.00
CA PRO A 119 -16.06 -2.14 -7.28
C PRO A 119 -16.61 -3.00 -6.14
N SER A 120 -16.62 -4.34 -6.29
CA SER A 120 -17.14 -5.24 -5.24
C SER A 120 -16.27 -5.21 -3.98
N THR A 121 -14.95 -5.31 -4.12
CA THR A 121 -14.07 -5.19 -2.94
C THR A 121 -14.14 -3.79 -2.32
N THR A 122 -14.30 -2.73 -3.12
CA THR A 122 -14.51 -1.39 -2.56
C THR A 122 -15.81 -1.30 -1.75
N GLN A 123 -16.91 -1.90 -2.23
CA GLN A 123 -18.16 -1.99 -1.49
C GLN A 123 -17.97 -2.72 -0.15
N ASP A 124 -17.38 -3.92 -0.17
CA ASP A 124 -17.17 -4.74 1.03
C ASP A 124 -16.34 -4.01 2.09
N LEU A 125 -15.27 -3.32 1.67
CA LEU A 125 -14.41 -2.57 2.59
C LEU A 125 -15.12 -1.37 3.20
N ILE A 126 -15.94 -0.64 2.43
CA ILE A 126 -16.68 0.51 2.94
C ILE A 126 -17.77 0.06 3.92
N ALA A 127 -18.50 -1.00 3.59
CA ALA A 127 -19.49 -1.62 4.47
C ALA A 127 -18.84 -2.05 5.80
N LEU A 128 -17.69 -2.73 5.73
CA LEU A 128 -16.92 -3.13 6.91
C LEU A 128 -16.51 -1.95 7.80
N VAL A 129 -15.98 -0.88 7.20
CA VAL A 129 -15.53 0.32 7.95
C VAL A 129 -16.71 1.05 8.61
N LEU A 130 -17.85 1.12 7.93
CA LEU A 130 -19.06 1.77 8.45
C LEU A 130 -19.87 0.87 9.40
N GLY A 131 -19.54 -0.42 9.50
CA GLY A 131 -20.32 -1.40 10.25
C GLY A 131 -21.72 -1.60 9.68
N ARG A 132 -21.84 -1.62 8.35
CA ARG A 132 -23.10 -1.75 7.60
C ARG A 132 -23.08 -3.00 6.73
N ASP A 133 -24.28 -3.43 6.33
CA ASP A 133 -24.50 -4.50 5.35
C ASP A 133 -24.27 -4.00 3.91
#